data_AF-A0AAQ3XEH1-F1
#
_entry.id   AF-A0AAQ3XEH1-F1
#
_cell.length_a   1.000
_cell.length_b   1.000
_cell.length_c   1.000
_cell.angle_alpha   90.00
_cell.angle_beta   90.00
_cell.angle_gamma   90.00
#
_symmetry.space_group_name_H-M   'P 1'
#
loop_
_entity.id
_entity.type
_entity.pdbx_description
1 polymer ?
#
loop_
_entity_poly.entity_id
_entity_poly.type
_entity_poly.pdbx_seq_one_letter_code
_entity_poly.pdbx_strand_id
1 'polypeptide(L)'
;MTRRRPPFHASAAAVILLLLSSPAPTSQLGLGPAIAAWINGAPPPSPSPDAASSSSAAPGPRGQEYTALQALKAAVTEDPRGALSSWQGANVCAYSGVYCSAPPDGAAAAGGASTVVAGIDLNHAGLRGTLPDAAVSLLAHLTFLHLNSNRLSGAVPDALRDLQYLTELDLSNNLFSGPFPASTLLIPSLVYLDLRFNAFSGELPPDVFAKDLDALFLNNNQFDGQIPDTLWSSPATVITLANNRFTGSVPATYGYGAGGAGGRVREVLFLNNNLTGCVPEALGFLPSIQVLDLSYNALSGHLPGTLSCLSGIEVLNVAHNQLTGDLPDLLCDLRRITNLSVAFNFFSGISQRCDRQLGSRGVFDFVGNCVPGRDMQRPPPECDDFPGEGGLSCLRIPGARPVGCGDAAVSVGVGVGVGVGVGVGGLPFGLPGAAAGGAVTVTVP
;
A
#
# COMPACT_ATOMS: atom_id res chain seq x y z
N MET A 1 -27.33 24.76 8.14
CA MET A 1 -26.04 25.47 8.21
C MET A 1 -24.95 24.46 7.92
N THR A 2 -24.17 24.66 6.86
CA THR A 2 -23.20 23.69 6.34
C THR A 2 -21.90 23.73 7.15
N ARG A 3 -21.54 22.60 7.78
CA ARG A 3 -20.20 22.43 8.39
C ARG A 3 -19.15 22.39 7.28
N ARG A 4 -18.44 23.51 7.07
CA ARG A 4 -17.20 23.50 6.29
C ARG A 4 -16.17 22.69 7.08
N ARG A 5 -15.74 21.54 6.54
CA ARG A 5 -14.49 20.90 6.97
C ARG A 5 -13.34 21.90 6.69
N PRO A 6 -12.31 22.02 7.56
CA PRO A 6 -11.15 22.84 7.23
C PRO A 6 -10.44 22.25 5.99
N PRO A 7 -10.01 23.09 5.04
CA PRO A 7 -9.29 22.62 3.86
C PRO A 7 -7.82 22.37 4.24
N PHE A 8 -7.55 21.20 4.83
CA PHE A 8 -6.18 20.69 4.82
C PHE A 8 -5.85 20.18 3.42
N HIS A 9 -5.57 21.14 2.53
CA HIS A 9 -4.66 20.88 1.42
C HIS A 9 -3.28 20.60 1.99
N ALA A 10 -3.07 19.36 2.42
CA ALA A 10 -1.74 18.78 2.34
C ALA A 10 -1.38 18.77 0.86
N SER A 11 -0.70 19.81 0.41
CA SER A 11 -0.14 19.89 -0.93
C SER A 11 1.07 18.96 -0.99
N ALA A 12 0.81 17.65 -0.93
CA ALA A 12 1.76 16.59 -1.22
C ALA A 12 2.06 16.53 -2.73
N ALA A 13 2.46 17.68 -3.28
CA ALA A 13 3.24 17.80 -4.51
C ALA A 13 4.73 17.60 -4.19
N ALA A 14 5.04 16.79 -3.18
CA ALA A 14 6.33 16.13 -3.09
C ALA A 14 6.25 14.94 -4.05
N VAL A 15 6.89 15.07 -5.21
CA VAL A 15 7.38 13.89 -5.92
C VAL A 15 8.34 13.22 -4.93
N ILE A 16 7.89 12.16 -4.25
CA ILE A 16 8.72 11.42 -3.32
C ILE A 16 9.68 10.58 -4.16
N LEU A 17 10.74 11.24 -4.64
CA LEU A 17 11.86 10.61 -5.31
C LEU A 17 12.66 9.83 -4.26
N LEU A 18 12.13 8.67 -3.87
CA LEU A 18 12.77 7.71 -2.97
C LEU A 18 14.02 7.15 -3.65
N LEU A 19 15.14 7.85 -3.47
CA LEU A 19 16.48 7.37 -3.78
C LEU A 19 16.79 6.15 -2.89
N LEU A 20 16.54 4.96 -3.44
CA LEU A 20 16.82 3.69 -2.78
C LEU A 20 18.34 3.43 -2.75
N SER A 21 18.96 3.63 -1.59
CA SER A 21 20.34 3.17 -1.32
C SER A 21 20.33 1.79 -0.67
N SER A 22 20.77 0.77 -1.41
CA SER A 22 20.89 -0.61 -0.92
C SER A 22 22.09 -0.80 0.03
N PRO A 23 21.96 -1.59 1.11
CA PRO A 23 23.09 -2.23 1.76
C PRO A 23 23.06 -3.76 1.57
N ALA A 24 24.20 -4.33 1.18
CA ALA A 24 24.42 -5.78 1.11
C ALA A 24 24.67 -6.39 2.52
N PRO A 25 24.45 -7.70 2.73
CA PRO A 25 24.48 -8.31 4.06
C PRO A 25 25.88 -8.72 4.51
N THR A 26 26.12 -8.70 5.84
CA THR A 26 27.25 -9.40 6.47
C THR A 26 26.79 -10.21 7.68
N SER A 27 26.83 -11.53 7.54
CA SER A 27 26.66 -12.50 8.61
C SER A 27 27.92 -12.58 9.48
N GLN A 28 27.79 -12.87 10.78
CA GLN A 28 28.61 -13.91 11.43
C GLN A 28 28.07 -14.35 12.80
N LEU A 29 28.22 -15.64 13.08
CA LEU A 29 27.89 -16.33 14.33
C LEU A 29 29.12 -16.38 15.25
N GLY A 30 28.89 -16.46 16.57
CA GLY A 30 29.92 -16.75 17.56
C GLY A 30 29.33 -17.32 18.85
N LEU A 31 29.36 -18.65 19.01
CA LEU A 31 29.02 -19.36 20.25
C LEU A 31 30.30 -19.71 21.03
N GLY A 32 30.28 -19.59 22.36
CA GLY A 32 31.37 -20.05 23.24
C GLY A 32 31.08 -19.76 24.72
N PRO A 33 31.07 -20.76 25.62
CA PRO A 33 30.49 -20.61 26.97
C PRO A 33 31.53 -20.41 28.08
N ALA A 34 31.07 -19.92 29.24
CA ALA A 34 31.78 -20.08 30.51
C ALA A 34 30.79 -20.28 31.68
N ILE A 35 31.17 -21.12 32.65
CA ILE A 35 30.34 -21.62 33.74
C ILE A 35 30.87 -21.07 35.07
N ALA A 36 29.99 -20.60 35.96
CA ALA A 36 30.22 -20.62 37.41
C ALA A 36 28.89 -20.51 38.18
N ALA A 37 28.61 -21.48 39.05
CA ALA A 37 27.45 -21.47 39.94
C ALA A 37 27.82 -20.95 41.34
N TRP A 38 26.85 -20.37 42.05
CA TRP A 38 26.85 -20.27 43.52
C TRP A 38 25.45 -20.60 44.07
N ILE A 39 25.40 -21.04 45.32
CA ILE A 39 24.38 -21.97 45.83
C ILE A 39 23.64 -21.40 47.06
N ASN A 40 22.31 -21.60 47.07
CA ASN A 40 21.33 -21.61 48.20
C ASN A 40 21.13 -20.38 49.11
N GLY A 41 19.84 -20.07 49.36
CA GLY A 41 19.37 -19.40 50.58
C GLY A 41 17.96 -18.77 50.49
N ALA A 42 16.94 -19.37 51.10
CA ALA A 42 15.58 -18.82 51.28
C ALA A 42 14.78 -19.62 52.35
N PRO A 43 13.63 -19.14 52.85
CA PRO A 43 13.25 -17.82 53.40
C PRO A 43 13.14 -17.98 54.96
N PRO A 44 12.09 -17.61 55.74
CA PRO A 44 11.07 -16.52 55.77
C PRO A 44 11.24 -15.65 57.07
N PRO A 45 10.26 -14.90 57.66
CA PRO A 45 8.88 -14.56 57.24
C PRO A 45 8.49 -13.06 57.29
N SER A 46 7.29 -12.78 56.79
CA SER A 46 6.57 -11.50 56.83
C SER A 46 5.79 -11.26 58.14
N PRO A 47 5.44 -10.00 58.43
CA PRO A 47 4.17 -9.64 59.04
C PRO A 47 3.22 -8.99 58.02
N SER A 48 1.91 -9.14 58.26
CA SER A 48 0.82 -8.76 57.34
C SER A 48 0.14 -7.42 57.77
N PRO A 49 -1.13 -7.08 57.44
CA PRO A 49 -1.36 -5.91 56.60
C PRO A 49 -2.24 -4.82 57.25
N ASP A 50 -1.90 -3.54 57.04
CA ASP A 50 -2.86 -2.45 57.28
C ASP A 50 -3.70 -2.18 56.04
N ALA A 51 -5.00 -2.46 56.16
CA ALA A 51 -5.98 -2.26 55.12
C ALA A 51 -6.60 -0.86 55.19
N ALA A 52 -6.62 -0.13 54.06
CA ALA A 52 -7.45 1.05 53.90
C ALA A 52 -8.06 1.13 52.48
N SER A 53 -9.36 0.87 52.41
CA SER A 53 -10.28 1.18 51.30
C SER A 53 -9.87 0.77 49.87
N SER A 54 -10.19 -0.48 49.52
CA SER A 54 -10.41 -0.87 48.12
C SER A 54 -11.76 -0.34 47.61
N SER A 55 -11.77 0.87 47.05
CA SER A 55 -12.81 1.25 46.09
C SER A 55 -12.41 0.73 44.71
N SER A 56 -13.02 -0.36 44.24
CA SER A 56 -12.81 -0.89 42.87
C SER A 56 -13.52 -0.06 41.80
N ALA A 57 -13.37 1.27 41.87
CA ALA A 57 -13.64 2.15 40.76
C ALA A 57 -12.53 1.92 39.73
N ALA A 58 -12.90 1.77 38.45
CA ALA A 58 -11.91 1.81 37.38
C ALA A 58 -11.14 3.14 37.47
N PRO A 59 -9.81 3.16 37.23
CA PRO A 59 -9.07 4.41 37.24
C PRO A 59 -9.70 5.39 36.26
N GLY A 60 -9.83 6.66 36.66
CA GLY A 60 -10.31 7.72 35.77
C GLY A 60 -9.39 7.87 34.55
N PRO A 61 -9.80 8.62 33.50
CA PRO A 61 -9.11 8.65 32.21
C PRO A 61 -7.61 8.92 32.30
N ARG A 62 -7.18 9.86 33.16
CA ARG A 62 -5.74 10.13 33.39
C ARG A 62 -4.98 8.94 33.97
N GLY A 63 -5.64 8.11 34.78
CA GLY A 63 -5.09 6.85 35.29
C GLY A 63 -5.06 5.75 34.23
N GLN A 64 -6.00 5.74 33.28
CA GLN A 64 -5.97 4.84 32.11
C GLN A 64 -4.81 5.21 31.17
N GLU A 65 -4.66 6.50 30.84
CA GLU A 65 -3.52 7.03 30.06
C GLU A 65 -2.18 6.68 30.73
N TYR A 66 -2.05 6.91 32.04
CA TYR A 66 -0.87 6.53 32.81
C TYR A 66 -0.60 5.02 32.74
N THR A 67 -1.63 4.19 32.93
CA THR A 67 -1.52 2.73 32.85
C THR A 67 -1.03 2.28 31.48
N ALA A 68 -1.58 2.85 30.40
CA ALA A 68 -1.15 2.56 29.02
C ALA A 68 0.32 2.91 28.78
N LEU A 69 0.74 4.12 29.18
CA LEU A 69 2.10 4.61 29.00
C LEU A 69 3.11 3.84 29.85
N GLN A 70 2.75 3.43 31.08
CA GLN A 70 3.61 2.56 31.89
C GLN A 70 3.67 1.13 31.31
N ALA A 71 2.60 0.60 30.74
CA ALA A 71 2.62 -0.69 30.04
C ALA A 71 3.51 -0.65 28.78
N LEU A 72 3.43 0.43 27.99
CA LEU A 72 4.31 0.65 26.84
C LEU A 72 5.78 0.79 27.26
N LYS A 73 6.06 1.53 28.34
CA LYS A 73 7.41 1.61 28.92
C LYS A 73 7.93 0.27 29.41
N ALA A 74 7.07 -0.56 30.01
CA ALA A 74 7.44 -1.91 30.46
C ALA A 74 7.65 -2.91 29.31
N ALA A 75 7.00 -2.70 28.16
CA ALA A 75 7.20 -3.48 26.94
C ALA A 75 8.49 -3.11 26.18
N VAL A 76 9.12 -1.97 26.51
CA VAL A 76 10.43 -1.56 25.99
C VAL A 76 11.54 -2.16 26.86
N THR A 77 12.40 -2.96 26.23
CA THR A 77 13.51 -3.69 26.84
C THR A 77 14.86 -2.99 26.69
N GLU A 78 15.03 -2.14 25.67
CA GLU A 78 16.22 -1.28 25.51
C GLU A 78 15.79 0.14 25.11
N ASP A 79 16.24 1.16 25.85
CA ASP A 79 16.08 2.58 25.52
C ASP A 79 17.47 3.25 25.47
N PRO A 80 18.19 3.12 24.33
CA PRO A 80 19.58 3.57 24.23
C PRO A 80 19.73 5.10 24.20
N ARG A 81 18.63 5.86 24.02
CA ARG A 81 18.63 7.32 23.97
C ARG A 81 17.99 7.96 25.21
N GLY A 82 17.47 7.14 26.14
CA GLY A 82 16.76 7.63 27.32
C GLY A 82 15.46 8.37 26.99
N ALA A 83 14.82 8.06 25.86
CA ALA A 83 13.61 8.75 25.40
C ALA A 83 12.45 8.60 26.41
N LEU A 84 12.38 7.47 27.12
CA LEU A 84 11.36 7.16 28.12
C LEU A 84 11.81 7.51 29.56
N SER A 85 12.95 8.19 29.72
CA SER A 85 13.49 8.57 31.04
C SER A 85 12.52 9.44 31.84
N SER A 86 11.89 10.40 31.18
CA SER A 86 10.88 11.33 31.72
C SER A 86 9.53 10.69 32.07
N TRP A 87 9.29 9.44 31.66
CA TRP A 87 8.01 8.75 31.85
C TRP A 87 7.86 8.23 33.28
N GLN A 88 7.71 9.14 34.25
CA GLN A 88 7.60 8.87 35.68
C GLN A 88 6.58 9.80 36.35
N GLY A 89 5.75 9.26 37.24
CA GLY A 89 4.76 10.01 38.01
C GLY A 89 3.46 10.34 37.23
N ALA A 90 2.47 10.91 37.91
CA ALA A 90 1.11 11.03 37.37
C ALA A 90 0.93 12.08 36.24
N ASN A 91 1.92 12.96 36.00
CA ASN A 91 1.81 14.00 34.98
C ASN A 91 2.28 13.51 33.59
N VAL A 92 1.47 12.66 32.97
CA VAL A 92 1.77 12.06 31.65
C VAL A 92 2.02 13.09 30.53
N CYS A 93 1.50 14.32 30.65
CA CYS A 93 1.73 15.38 29.66
C CYS A 93 3.11 16.05 29.79
N ALA A 94 3.91 15.70 30.79
CA ALA A 94 5.32 16.09 30.90
C ALA A 94 6.27 15.00 30.36
N TYR A 95 5.73 13.89 29.86
CA TYR A 95 6.52 12.80 29.29
C TYR A 95 7.04 13.20 27.90
N SER A 96 8.33 13.03 27.66
CA SER A 96 8.94 13.28 26.34
C SER A 96 8.29 12.39 25.28
N GLY A 97 7.92 12.98 24.14
CA GLY A 97 7.21 12.28 23.06
C GLY A 97 5.70 12.11 23.28
N VAL A 98 5.14 12.51 24.43
CA VAL A 98 3.69 12.45 24.69
C VAL A 98 3.07 13.85 24.52
N TYR A 99 2.06 13.94 23.66
CA TYR A 99 1.38 15.19 23.35
C TYR A 99 -0.04 15.16 23.91
N CYS A 100 -0.40 16.20 24.66
CA CYS A 100 -1.72 16.35 25.23
C CYS A 100 -2.48 17.54 24.60
N SER A 101 -3.76 17.37 24.33
CA SER A 101 -4.65 18.42 23.82
C SER A 101 -5.96 18.48 24.59
N ALA A 102 -6.80 19.47 24.29
CA ALA A 102 -8.22 19.38 24.63
C ALA A 102 -8.86 18.17 23.93
N PRO A 103 -9.82 17.48 24.56
CA PRO A 103 -10.50 16.31 23.97
C PRO A 103 -11.39 16.70 22.77
N PRO A 104 -11.49 15.85 21.72
CA PRO A 104 -12.13 16.21 20.45
C PRO A 104 -13.59 16.67 20.55
N ASP A 105 -14.38 16.04 21.43
CA ASP A 105 -15.83 16.27 21.55
C ASP A 105 -16.19 17.44 22.49
N GLY A 106 -15.22 18.17 23.03
CA GLY A 106 -15.44 19.22 24.03
C GLY A 106 -15.96 18.71 25.38
N ALA A 107 -16.19 17.40 25.52
CA ALA A 107 -16.44 16.74 26.79
C ALA A 107 -15.19 16.87 27.67
N ALA A 108 -15.26 17.65 28.76
CA ALA A 108 -14.21 17.67 29.77
C ALA A 108 -13.89 16.23 30.18
N ALA A 109 -12.63 15.80 30.06
CA ALA A 109 -12.28 14.39 30.18
C ALA A 109 -12.81 13.83 31.50
N ALA A 110 -13.60 12.75 31.41
CA ALA A 110 -14.53 12.31 32.45
C ALA A 110 -13.85 12.06 33.81
N GLY A 111 -13.76 13.09 34.65
CA GLY A 111 -12.85 13.13 35.81
C GLY A 111 -12.11 14.45 36.02
N GLY A 112 -12.38 15.49 35.23
CA GLY A 112 -11.89 16.87 35.48
C GLY A 112 -10.51 17.19 34.94
N ALA A 113 -9.90 16.30 34.15
CA ALA A 113 -8.68 16.63 33.41
C ALA A 113 -9.01 17.54 32.22
N SER A 114 -8.38 18.71 32.14
CA SER A 114 -8.57 19.66 31.02
C SER A 114 -7.92 19.21 29.71
N THR A 115 -7.18 18.10 29.72
CA THR A 115 -6.39 17.59 28.61
C THR A 115 -6.38 16.07 28.59
N VAL A 116 -6.37 15.48 27.40
CA VAL A 116 -6.15 14.04 27.16
C VAL A 116 -4.85 13.82 26.40
N VAL A 117 -4.28 12.62 26.46
CA VAL A 117 -3.18 12.20 25.58
C VAL A 117 -3.74 12.05 24.17
N ALA A 118 -3.28 12.93 23.27
CA ALA A 118 -3.74 13.05 21.90
C ALA A 118 -2.73 12.54 20.88
N GLY A 119 -1.45 12.38 21.26
CA GLY A 119 -0.45 11.83 20.36
C GLY A 119 0.77 11.28 21.07
N ILE A 120 1.45 10.33 20.41
CA ILE A 120 2.75 9.81 20.80
C ILE A 120 3.67 9.86 19.59
N ASP A 121 4.79 10.57 19.71
CA ASP A 121 5.91 10.53 18.76
C ASP A 121 7.16 10.06 19.51
N LEU A 122 7.65 8.88 19.14
CA LEU A 122 8.91 8.30 19.58
C LEU A 122 9.82 7.97 18.38
N ASN A 123 9.68 8.74 17.29
CA ASN A 123 10.44 8.56 16.06
C ASN A 123 11.95 8.65 16.35
N HIS A 124 12.72 7.73 15.77
CA HIS A 124 14.17 7.63 15.92
C HIS A 124 14.65 7.46 17.38
N ALA A 125 13.83 7.01 18.32
CA ALA A 125 14.27 6.77 19.70
C ALA A 125 15.20 5.53 19.82
N GLY A 126 15.17 4.62 18.85
CA GLY A 126 15.98 3.39 18.83
C GLY A 126 15.50 2.33 19.83
N LEU A 127 14.25 2.45 20.30
CA LEU A 127 13.64 1.60 21.33
C LEU A 127 13.52 0.15 20.86
N ARG A 128 13.99 -0.79 21.67
CA ARG A 128 13.72 -2.22 21.47
C ARG A 128 12.58 -2.66 22.38
N GLY A 129 11.67 -3.48 21.88
CA GLY A 129 10.54 -3.97 22.66
C GLY A 129 9.42 -4.52 21.80
N THR A 130 8.20 -4.47 22.33
CA THR A 130 6.95 -4.74 21.60
C THR A 130 5.94 -3.61 21.88
N LEU A 131 4.81 -3.62 21.17
CA LEU A 131 3.63 -2.88 21.63
C LEU A 131 2.89 -3.70 22.72
N PRO A 132 2.26 -3.06 23.71
CA PRO A 132 1.53 -3.75 24.76
C PRO A 132 0.08 -4.07 24.33
N ASP A 133 -0.24 -5.35 24.20
CA ASP A 133 -1.47 -5.87 23.56
C ASP A 133 -2.75 -5.09 23.88
N ALA A 134 -3.32 -5.28 25.07
CA ALA A 134 -4.60 -4.68 25.47
C ALA A 134 -4.46 -3.29 26.10
N ALA A 135 -3.25 -2.87 26.48
CA ALA A 135 -3.05 -1.60 27.19
C ALA A 135 -3.07 -0.39 26.25
N VAL A 136 -2.78 -0.58 24.96
CA VAL A 136 -2.75 0.51 23.98
C VAL A 136 -4.14 1.14 23.76
N SER A 137 -5.24 0.38 23.83
CA SER A 137 -6.61 0.89 23.66
C SER A 137 -7.08 1.79 24.81
N LEU A 138 -6.39 1.80 25.95
CA LEU A 138 -6.64 2.75 27.04
C LEU A 138 -6.27 4.20 26.67
N LEU A 139 -5.49 4.41 25.60
CA LEU A 139 -5.22 5.73 25.01
C LEU A 139 -6.38 6.16 24.11
N ALA A 140 -7.62 6.09 24.61
CA ALA A 140 -8.84 6.19 23.80
C ALA A 140 -9.02 7.49 22.98
N HIS A 141 -8.22 8.53 23.25
CA HIS A 141 -8.23 9.82 22.53
C HIS A 141 -7.00 10.04 21.63
N LEU A 142 -6.17 9.01 21.41
CA LEU A 142 -4.98 9.09 20.57
C LEU A 142 -5.37 9.38 19.12
N THR A 143 -4.76 10.42 18.54
CA THR A 143 -4.97 10.86 17.15
C THR A 143 -3.81 10.47 16.24
N PHE A 144 -2.58 10.47 16.76
CA PHE A 144 -1.41 9.96 16.05
C PHE A 144 -0.54 9.07 16.93
N LEU A 145 0.02 8.03 16.32
CA LEU A 145 1.04 7.16 16.89
C LEU A 145 2.19 7.03 15.89
N HIS A 146 3.29 7.72 16.15
CA HIS A 146 4.49 7.68 15.31
C HIS A 146 5.65 7.01 16.05
N LEU A 147 6.10 5.87 15.51
CA LEU A 147 7.12 5.00 16.09
C LEU A 147 8.22 4.68 15.08
N ASN A 148 8.41 5.51 14.06
CA ASN A 148 9.38 5.31 12.99
C ASN A 148 10.81 5.10 13.53
N SER A 149 11.61 4.27 12.86
CA SER A 149 13.04 4.09 13.14
C SER A 149 13.33 3.66 14.58
N ASN A 150 12.62 2.62 15.02
CA ASN A 150 12.85 1.93 16.28
C ASN A 150 13.21 0.45 16.02
N ARG A 151 13.21 -0.37 17.07
CA ARG A 151 13.46 -1.82 17.05
C ARG A 151 12.30 -2.55 17.74
N LEU A 152 11.09 -2.02 17.60
CA LEU A 152 9.87 -2.65 18.10
C LEU A 152 9.55 -3.88 17.24
N SER A 153 9.04 -4.92 17.87
CA SER A 153 8.94 -6.26 17.29
C SER A 153 7.67 -6.98 17.73
N GLY A 154 7.42 -8.15 17.14
CA GLY A 154 6.19 -8.92 17.34
C GLY A 154 5.09 -8.51 16.35
N ALA A 155 3.85 -8.89 16.66
CA ALA A 155 2.68 -8.47 15.90
C ALA A 155 2.19 -7.08 16.35
N VAL A 156 1.39 -6.43 15.50
CA VAL A 156 0.66 -5.21 15.88
C VAL A 156 -0.60 -5.60 16.67
N PRO A 157 -0.87 -5.03 17.86
CA PRO A 157 -2.01 -5.41 18.67
C PRO A 157 -3.38 -5.14 18.05
N ASP A 158 -4.27 -6.12 18.11
CA ASP A 158 -5.66 -5.98 17.63
C ASP A 158 -6.47 -4.92 18.37
N ALA A 159 -6.07 -4.56 19.59
CA ALA A 159 -6.70 -3.51 20.38
C ALA A 159 -6.57 -2.11 19.77
N LEU A 160 -5.66 -1.89 18.79
CA LEU A 160 -5.60 -0.63 18.06
C LEU A 160 -6.94 -0.27 17.38
N ARG A 161 -7.74 -1.28 16.99
CA ARG A 161 -9.08 -1.07 16.38
C ARG A 161 -10.02 -0.22 17.25
N ASP A 162 -9.81 -0.22 18.56
CA ASP A 162 -10.67 0.47 19.53
C ASP A 162 -10.34 1.97 19.63
N LEU A 163 -9.25 2.43 19.01
CA LEU A 163 -8.79 3.84 19.00
C LEU A 163 -9.59 4.69 18.00
N GLN A 164 -10.78 5.11 18.41
CA GLN A 164 -11.76 5.76 17.52
C GLN A 164 -11.28 7.04 16.83
N TYR A 165 -10.36 7.79 17.44
CA TYR A 165 -9.82 9.05 16.92
C TYR A 165 -8.47 8.92 16.21
N LEU A 166 -7.88 7.72 16.12
CA LEU A 166 -6.55 7.55 15.51
C LEU A 166 -6.66 7.79 14.00
N THR A 167 -6.04 8.87 13.53
CA THR A 167 -5.98 9.27 12.12
C THR A 167 -4.67 8.86 11.46
N GLU A 168 -3.57 8.82 12.22
CA GLU A 168 -2.23 8.53 11.72
C GLU A 168 -1.55 7.40 12.52
N LEU A 169 -1.14 6.36 11.82
CA LEU A 169 -0.36 5.25 12.39
C LEU A 169 0.91 5.04 11.56
N ASP A 170 2.06 5.42 12.12
CA ASP A 170 3.39 5.18 11.54
C ASP A 170 4.17 4.19 12.42
N LEU A 171 4.31 2.97 11.90
CA LEU A 171 5.08 1.87 12.48
C LEU A 171 6.33 1.54 11.64
N SER A 172 6.72 2.43 10.73
CA SER A 172 7.75 2.15 9.73
C SER A 172 9.15 1.99 10.30
N ASN A 173 10.03 1.30 9.57
CA ASN A 173 11.43 1.06 9.96
C ASN A 173 11.54 0.47 11.38
N ASN A 174 10.97 -0.72 11.56
CA ASN A 174 10.91 -1.50 12.79
C ASN A 174 11.15 -2.99 12.49
N LEU A 175 10.88 -3.86 13.46
CA LEU A 175 11.02 -5.32 13.39
C LEU A 175 9.66 -6.02 13.58
N PHE A 176 8.54 -5.36 13.24
CA PHE A 176 7.21 -5.98 13.30
C PHE A 176 7.09 -7.09 12.25
N SER A 177 6.34 -8.14 12.57
CA SER A 177 6.23 -9.33 11.73
C SER A 177 4.88 -10.03 11.87
N GLY A 178 4.62 -10.98 10.97
CA GLY A 178 3.34 -11.69 10.86
C GLY A 178 2.51 -11.20 9.67
N PRO A 179 1.21 -11.53 9.60
CA PRO A 179 0.32 -11.08 8.53
C PRO A 179 0.10 -9.56 8.54
N PHE A 180 -0.50 -9.04 7.47
CA PHE A 180 -1.04 -7.67 7.48
C PHE A 180 -1.94 -7.47 8.72
N PRO A 181 -1.77 -6.38 9.50
CA PRO A 181 -2.53 -6.17 10.73
C PRO A 181 -3.96 -5.69 10.42
N ALA A 182 -4.85 -6.63 10.08
CA ALA A 182 -6.21 -6.36 9.59
C ALA A 182 -7.08 -5.55 10.58
N SER A 183 -6.77 -5.59 11.87
CA SER A 183 -7.35 -4.72 12.91
C SER A 183 -7.17 -3.22 12.64
N THR A 184 -6.13 -2.82 11.90
CA THR A 184 -5.93 -1.42 11.47
C THR A 184 -7.03 -0.93 10.51
N LEU A 185 -7.63 -1.82 9.71
CA LEU A 185 -8.73 -1.47 8.80
C LEU A 185 -10.02 -1.13 9.57
N LEU A 186 -10.16 -1.69 10.78
CA LEU A 186 -11.30 -1.47 11.66
C LEU A 186 -11.21 -0.14 12.45
N ILE A 187 -10.04 0.51 12.48
CA ILE A 187 -9.84 1.82 13.15
C ILE A 187 -10.67 2.88 12.43
N PRO A 188 -11.75 3.45 13.02
CA PRO A 188 -12.74 4.22 12.26
C PRO A 188 -12.15 5.42 11.50
N SER A 189 -11.32 6.23 12.17
CA SER A 189 -10.82 7.51 11.66
C SER A 189 -9.47 7.43 10.95
N LEU A 190 -8.89 6.23 10.76
CA LEU A 190 -7.55 6.07 10.18
C LEU A 190 -7.52 6.51 8.72
N VAL A 191 -6.63 7.45 8.39
CA VAL A 191 -6.41 7.99 7.03
C VAL A 191 -4.97 7.80 6.54
N TYR A 192 -4.00 7.66 7.44
CA TYR A 192 -2.59 7.43 7.11
C TYR A 192 -2.10 6.15 7.79
N LEU A 193 -1.63 5.19 6.99
CA LEU A 193 -1.07 3.93 7.47
C LEU A 193 0.30 3.68 6.84
N ASP A 194 1.34 3.71 7.67
CA ASP A 194 2.72 3.44 7.26
C ASP A 194 3.29 2.24 8.02
N LEU A 195 3.52 1.15 7.27
CA LEU A 195 4.07 -0.12 7.73
C LEU A 195 5.39 -0.47 7.04
N ARG A 196 5.98 0.44 6.26
CA ARG A 196 7.14 0.16 5.41
C ARG A 196 8.41 -0.19 6.21
N PHE A 197 9.35 -0.92 5.61
CA PHE A 197 10.57 -1.39 6.28
C PHE A 197 10.26 -2.17 7.58
N ASN A 198 9.52 -3.27 7.43
CA ASN A 198 9.22 -4.24 8.48
C ASN A 198 9.37 -5.68 7.92
N ALA A 199 8.88 -6.67 8.65
CA ALA A 199 8.87 -8.08 8.25
C ALA A 199 7.44 -8.66 8.17
N PHE A 200 6.44 -7.85 7.77
CA PHE A 200 5.10 -8.35 7.49
C PHE A 200 5.10 -9.26 6.26
N SER A 201 4.28 -10.30 6.23
CA SER A 201 4.31 -11.39 5.25
C SER A 201 2.91 -11.92 4.90
N GLY A 202 2.80 -12.76 3.87
CA GLY A 202 1.52 -13.33 3.44
C GLY A 202 0.75 -12.39 2.50
N GLU A 203 -0.47 -12.80 2.15
CA GLU A 203 -1.33 -12.07 1.21
C GLU A 203 -1.96 -10.81 1.83
N LEU A 204 -2.24 -9.80 1.00
CA LEU A 204 -3.01 -8.63 1.43
C LEU A 204 -4.52 -8.90 1.38
N PRO A 205 -5.28 -8.58 2.44
CA PRO A 205 -6.74 -8.68 2.41
C PRO A 205 -7.33 -7.65 1.44
N PRO A 206 -8.30 -7.99 0.57
CA PRO A 206 -8.89 -7.05 -0.40
C PRO A 206 -9.48 -5.77 0.22
N ASP A 207 -9.91 -5.84 1.48
CA ASP A 207 -10.45 -4.73 2.26
C ASP A 207 -9.40 -3.63 2.53
N VAL A 208 -8.10 -3.91 2.39
CA VAL A 208 -7.02 -2.91 2.56
C VAL A 208 -7.19 -1.72 1.63
N PHE A 209 -7.69 -1.96 0.42
CA PHE A 209 -7.95 -0.93 -0.58
C PHE A 209 -9.36 -0.34 -0.49
N ALA A 210 -10.30 -1.01 0.19
CA ALA A 210 -11.65 -0.51 0.45
C ALA A 210 -11.72 0.47 1.64
N LYS A 211 -10.70 0.47 2.51
CA LYS A 211 -10.57 1.43 3.62
C LYS A 211 -10.37 2.86 3.11
N ASP A 212 -11.01 3.84 3.78
CA ASP A 212 -10.90 5.28 3.50
C ASP A 212 -9.55 5.89 3.96
N LEU A 213 -8.44 5.30 3.48
CA LEU A 213 -7.10 5.87 3.60
C LEU A 213 -6.87 6.93 2.52
N ASP A 214 -6.04 7.92 2.83
CA ASP A 214 -5.42 8.81 1.84
C ASP A 214 -4.03 8.28 1.42
N ALA A 215 -3.27 7.69 2.35
CA ALA A 215 -1.94 7.16 2.06
C ALA A 215 -1.69 5.79 2.74
N LEU A 216 -1.11 4.87 1.96
CA LEU A 216 -0.84 3.49 2.35
C LEU A 216 0.59 3.08 1.94
N PHE A 217 1.47 2.91 2.92
CA PHE A 217 2.87 2.54 2.69
C PHE A 217 3.16 1.13 3.20
N LEU A 218 3.34 0.19 2.28
CA LEU A 218 3.60 -1.24 2.56
C LEU A 218 4.96 -1.72 2.03
N ASN A 219 5.77 -0.81 1.49
CA ASN A 219 7.02 -1.15 0.82
C ASN A 219 8.08 -1.75 1.75
N ASN A 220 9.01 -2.53 1.20
CA ASN A 220 10.11 -3.15 1.96
C ASN A 220 9.57 -4.02 3.11
N ASN A 221 8.71 -4.96 2.74
CA ASN A 221 8.17 -6.02 3.59
C ASN A 221 8.38 -7.37 2.90
N GLN A 222 7.65 -8.40 3.31
CA GLN A 222 7.68 -9.76 2.77
C GLN A 222 6.30 -10.23 2.30
N PHE A 223 5.39 -9.30 1.97
CA PHE A 223 4.05 -9.62 1.46
C PHE A 223 4.16 -10.39 0.14
N ASP A 224 3.26 -11.37 -0.03
CA ASP A 224 3.24 -12.29 -1.16
C ASP A 224 1.80 -12.48 -1.69
N GLY A 225 1.55 -13.54 -2.46
CA GLY A 225 0.29 -13.76 -3.16
C GLY A 225 0.09 -12.78 -4.32
N GLN A 226 -1.17 -12.59 -4.73
CA GLN A 226 -1.56 -11.64 -5.77
C GLN A 226 -1.98 -10.30 -5.15
N ILE A 227 -1.83 -9.21 -5.91
CA ILE A 227 -2.33 -7.90 -5.52
C ILE A 227 -3.87 -7.91 -5.72
N PRO A 228 -4.69 -7.60 -4.69
CA PRO A 228 -6.14 -7.58 -4.84
C PRO A 228 -6.66 -6.64 -5.92
N ASP A 229 -7.61 -7.13 -6.73
CA ASP A 229 -8.33 -6.38 -7.77
C ASP A 229 -9.08 -5.13 -7.27
N THR A 230 -9.26 -4.99 -5.95
CA THR A 230 -9.84 -3.80 -5.32
C THR A 230 -8.92 -2.57 -5.37
N LEU A 231 -7.63 -2.73 -5.69
CA LEU A 231 -6.60 -1.66 -5.74
C LEU A 231 -7.08 -0.37 -6.42
N TRP A 232 -7.57 -0.47 -7.66
CA TRP A 232 -7.97 0.70 -8.45
C TRP A 232 -9.29 1.35 -8.02
N SER A 233 -9.97 0.73 -7.05
CA SER A 233 -11.16 1.30 -6.39
C SER A 233 -10.80 2.12 -5.16
N SER A 234 -9.52 2.17 -4.78
CA SER A 234 -9.09 2.78 -3.52
C SER A 234 -9.29 4.29 -3.48
N PRO A 235 -9.74 4.86 -2.34
CA PRO A 235 -9.79 6.30 -2.11
C PRO A 235 -8.41 6.90 -1.81
N ALA A 236 -7.37 6.08 -1.62
CA ALA A 236 -6.00 6.53 -1.38
C ALA A 236 -5.44 7.27 -2.61
N THR A 237 -4.66 8.32 -2.35
CA THR A 237 -3.91 9.07 -3.37
C THR A 237 -2.51 8.51 -3.59
N VAL A 238 -1.90 7.91 -2.56
CA VAL A 238 -0.57 7.31 -2.60
C VAL A 238 -0.60 5.87 -2.07
N ILE A 239 -0.15 4.92 -2.88
CA ILE A 239 0.00 3.50 -2.50
C ILE A 239 1.39 3.01 -2.90
N THR A 240 2.16 2.45 -1.97
CA THR A 240 3.43 1.80 -2.31
C THR A 240 3.51 0.36 -1.83
N LEU A 241 3.70 -0.54 -2.79
CA LEU A 241 3.83 -1.99 -2.65
C LEU A 241 5.26 -2.46 -2.99
N ALA A 242 6.17 -1.52 -3.24
CA ALA A 242 7.54 -1.75 -3.71
C ALA A 242 8.37 -2.65 -2.78
N ASN A 243 9.34 -3.38 -3.31
CA ASN A 243 10.25 -4.23 -2.53
C ASN A 243 9.48 -5.24 -1.65
N ASN A 244 8.63 -6.06 -2.28
CA ASN A 244 7.88 -7.15 -1.66
C ASN A 244 8.06 -8.42 -2.52
N ARG A 245 7.20 -9.43 -2.34
CA ARG A 245 7.19 -10.69 -3.09
C ARG A 245 5.86 -10.90 -3.83
N PHE A 246 5.16 -9.83 -4.21
CA PHE A 246 3.89 -9.94 -4.93
C PHE A 246 4.08 -10.66 -6.27
N THR A 247 3.11 -11.50 -6.62
CA THR A 247 3.11 -12.37 -7.79
C THR A 247 1.85 -12.16 -8.65
N GLY A 248 1.82 -12.81 -9.82
CA GLY A 248 0.71 -12.69 -10.76
C GLY A 248 0.72 -11.37 -11.52
N SER A 249 -0.38 -11.08 -12.20
CA SER A 249 -0.51 -9.89 -13.05
C SER A 249 -0.78 -8.62 -12.26
N VAL A 250 -0.38 -7.47 -12.83
CA VAL A 250 -0.92 -6.17 -12.41
C VAL A 250 -2.45 -6.21 -12.53
N PRO A 251 -3.23 -5.81 -11.49
CA PRO A 251 -4.68 -5.84 -11.54
C PRO A 251 -5.24 -5.08 -12.76
N ALA A 252 -6.16 -5.70 -13.48
CA ALA A 252 -6.81 -5.11 -14.65
C ALA A 252 -8.23 -4.59 -14.35
N THR A 253 -8.86 -5.12 -13.30
CA THR A 253 -10.22 -4.75 -12.88
C THR A 253 -10.19 -3.40 -12.17
N TYR A 254 -10.92 -2.41 -12.69
CA TYR A 254 -11.20 -1.16 -11.98
C TYR A 254 -12.68 -1.11 -11.59
N GLY A 255 -12.95 -0.89 -10.31
CA GLY A 255 -14.32 -0.82 -9.81
C GLY A 255 -14.99 0.47 -10.24
N TYR A 256 -16.09 0.37 -11.01
CA TYR A 256 -17.06 1.45 -11.14
C TYR A 256 -17.79 1.63 -9.80
N GLY A 257 -17.15 2.36 -8.87
CA GLY A 257 -17.71 2.67 -7.56
C GLY A 257 -19.09 3.34 -7.71
N ALA A 258 -20.05 2.90 -6.90
CA ALA A 258 -21.42 3.39 -6.91
C ALA A 258 -21.45 4.90 -6.55
N GLY A 259 -21.44 5.75 -7.59
CA GLY A 259 -21.29 7.20 -7.46
C GLY A 259 -20.42 7.84 -8.55
N GLY A 260 -19.74 7.07 -9.40
CA GLY A 260 -18.97 7.59 -10.55
C GLY A 260 -17.64 8.27 -10.18
N ALA A 261 -17.28 8.27 -8.89
CA ALA A 261 -15.92 8.55 -8.46
C ALA A 261 -15.09 7.27 -8.62
N GLY A 262 -14.27 7.19 -9.67
CA GLY A 262 -13.19 6.21 -9.75
C GLY A 262 -12.15 6.44 -8.64
N GLY A 263 -11.25 5.46 -8.45
CA GLY A 263 -10.21 5.54 -7.44
C GLY A 263 -9.36 6.82 -7.54
N ARG A 264 -8.86 7.28 -6.40
CA ARG A 264 -8.09 8.55 -6.32
C ARG A 264 -6.59 8.37 -6.51
N VAL A 265 -6.12 7.14 -6.76
CA VAL A 265 -4.71 6.79 -6.87
C VAL A 265 -3.99 7.69 -7.87
N ARG A 266 -3.01 8.43 -7.37
CA ARG A 266 -2.12 9.33 -8.15
C ARG A 266 -0.73 8.76 -8.26
N GLU A 267 -0.23 8.19 -7.16
CA GLU A 267 1.09 7.56 -7.09
C GLU A 267 0.93 6.08 -6.69
N VAL A 268 1.45 5.20 -7.54
CA VAL A 268 1.47 3.77 -7.28
C VAL A 268 2.83 3.16 -7.66
N LEU A 269 3.47 2.53 -6.68
CA LEU A 269 4.81 1.94 -6.81
C LEU A 269 4.74 0.43 -6.58
N PHE A 270 4.97 -0.34 -7.64
CA PHE A 270 5.06 -1.81 -7.64
C PHE A 270 6.50 -2.32 -7.77
N LEU A 271 7.48 -1.43 -7.81
CA LEU A 271 8.85 -1.78 -8.19
C LEU A 271 9.48 -2.86 -7.32
N ASN A 272 10.35 -3.68 -7.89
CA ASN A 272 11.05 -4.77 -7.20
C ASN A 272 10.06 -5.73 -6.51
N ASN A 273 9.27 -6.41 -7.34
CA ASN A 273 8.36 -7.50 -6.97
C ASN A 273 8.55 -8.65 -7.97
N ASN A 274 7.70 -9.68 -7.88
CA ASN A 274 7.73 -10.85 -8.76
C ASN A 274 6.47 -10.91 -9.65
N LEU A 275 5.97 -9.74 -10.09
CA LEU A 275 4.81 -9.62 -10.96
C LEU A 275 5.13 -10.14 -12.37
N THR A 276 4.15 -10.77 -13.02
CA THR A 276 4.29 -11.45 -14.31
C THR A 276 3.15 -11.07 -15.27
N GLY A 277 3.23 -11.54 -16.51
CA GLY A 277 2.22 -11.26 -17.53
C GLY A 277 2.30 -9.83 -18.07
N CYS A 278 1.23 -9.39 -18.74
CA CYS A 278 1.25 -8.16 -19.53
C CYS A 278 0.84 -6.94 -18.71
N VAL A 279 1.30 -5.75 -19.12
CA VAL A 279 0.77 -4.48 -18.62
C VAL A 279 -0.67 -4.30 -19.14
N PRO A 280 -1.70 -4.17 -18.29
CA PRO A 280 -3.09 -4.11 -18.77
C PRO A 280 -3.41 -2.84 -19.56
N GLU A 281 -4.13 -2.96 -20.68
CA GLU A 281 -4.66 -1.80 -21.40
C GLU A 281 -5.57 -0.92 -20.52
N ALA A 282 -6.21 -1.54 -19.52
CA ALA A 282 -7.11 -0.90 -18.56
C ALA A 282 -6.46 0.23 -17.74
N LEU A 283 -5.14 0.18 -17.51
CA LEU A 283 -4.42 1.23 -16.78
C LEU A 283 -4.55 2.61 -17.45
N GLY A 284 -4.70 2.65 -18.78
CA GLY A 284 -4.91 3.87 -19.54
C GLY A 284 -6.17 4.67 -19.14
N PHE A 285 -7.13 4.03 -18.47
CA PHE A 285 -8.41 4.64 -18.06
C PHE A 285 -8.42 5.13 -16.61
N LEU A 286 -7.25 5.29 -15.99
CA LEU A 286 -7.07 5.79 -14.62
C LEU A 286 -6.52 7.24 -14.64
N PRO A 287 -7.36 8.26 -14.94
CA PRO A 287 -6.90 9.61 -15.31
C PRO A 287 -6.18 10.36 -14.18
N SER A 288 -6.30 9.90 -12.94
CA SER A 288 -5.66 10.47 -11.74
C SER A 288 -4.17 10.16 -11.64
N ILE A 289 -3.67 9.12 -12.33
CA ILE A 289 -2.28 8.65 -12.17
C ILE A 289 -1.28 9.71 -12.68
N GLN A 290 -0.31 10.00 -11.82
CA GLN A 290 0.85 10.87 -12.05
C GLN A 290 2.17 10.10 -11.96
N VAL A 291 2.25 9.10 -11.08
CA VAL A 291 3.45 8.27 -10.88
C VAL A 291 3.04 6.80 -10.95
N LEU A 292 3.60 6.08 -11.90
CA LEU A 292 3.45 4.63 -12.05
C LEU A 292 4.83 3.99 -12.21
N ASP A 293 5.26 3.24 -11.20
CA ASP A 293 6.50 2.46 -11.26
C ASP A 293 6.21 0.95 -11.21
N LEU A 294 6.52 0.27 -12.31
CA LEU A 294 6.40 -1.17 -12.53
C LEU A 294 7.78 -1.83 -12.68
N SER A 295 8.87 -1.12 -12.41
CA SER A 295 10.23 -1.58 -12.70
C SER A 295 10.68 -2.76 -11.83
N TYR A 296 11.71 -3.48 -12.26
CA TYR A 296 12.23 -4.67 -11.56
C TYR A 296 11.13 -5.69 -11.25
N ASN A 297 10.48 -6.19 -12.31
CA ASN A 297 9.49 -7.25 -12.26
C ASN A 297 9.75 -8.23 -13.43
N ALA A 298 8.85 -9.19 -13.65
CA ALA A 298 8.89 -10.13 -14.76
C ALA A 298 7.71 -9.92 -15.73
N LEU A 299 7.30 -8.65 -15.94
CA LEU A 299 6.25 -8.28 -16.88
C LEU A 299 6.73 -8.47 -18.32
N SER A 300 5.87 -8.98 -19.19
CA SER A 300 6.21 -9.38 -20.55
C SER A 300 5.19 -8.95 -21.61
N GLY A 301 5.54 -9.15 -22.88
CA GLY A 301 4.72 -8.73 -24.02
C GLY A 301 4.84 -7.23 -24.32
N HIS A 302 3.87 -6.70 -25.05
CA HIS A 302 3.94 -5.33 -25.57
C HIS A 302 3.43 -4.30 -24.54
N LEU A 303 4.07 -3.14 -24.48
CA LEU A 303 3.58 -2.01 -23.70
C LEU A 303 2.32 -1.40 -24.37
N PRO A 304 1.18 -1.27 -23.68
CA PRO A 304 -0.06 -0.85 -24.31
C PRO A 304 -0.09 0.66 -24.62
N GLY A 305 -0.47 1.00 -25.85
CA GLY A 305 -0.62 2.39 -26.28
C GLY A 305 -1.68 3.20 -25.51
N THR A 306 -2.61 2.54 -24.80
CA THR A 306 -3.62 3.19 -23.95
C THR A 306 -3.00 3.92 -22.76
N LEU A 307 -1.77 3.62 -22.35
CA LEU A 307 -1.05 4.41 -21.33
C LEU A 307 -0.83 5.88 -21.76
N SER A 308 -0.93 6.19 -23.06
CA SER A 308 -0.96 7.59 -23.55
C SER A 308 -2.18 8.38 -23.07
N CYS A 309 -3.23 7.70 -22.59
CA CYS A 309 -4.45 8.30 -22.07
C CYS A 309 -4.34 8.72 -20.59
N LEU A 310 -3.24 8.37 -19.92
CA LEU A 310 -2.87 8.87 -18.59
C LEU A 310 -2.45 10.35 -18.67
N SER A 311 -3.41 11.25 -18.91
CA SER A 311 -3.15 12.68 -19.14
C SER A 311 -2.43 13.39 -17.98
N GLY A 312 -2.47 12.82 -16.77
CA GLY A 312 -1.78 13.28 -15.57
C GLY A 312 -0.33 12.81 -15.42
N ILE A 313 0.14 11.84 -16.21
CA ILE A 313 1.39 11.11 -15.96
C ILE A 313 2.65 12.00 -16.04
N GLU A 314 3.45 11.96 -14.98
CA GLU A 314 4.70 12.69 -14.80
C GLU A 314 5.89 11.72 -14.70
N VAL A 315 5.70 10.57 -14.06
CA VAL A 315 6.69 9.48 -14.00
C VAL A 315 6.06 8.17 -14.44
N LEU A 316 6.61 7.55 -15.48
CA LEU A 316 6.28 6.20 -15.95
C LEU A 316 7.57 5.39 -16.04
N ASN A 317 7.72 4.42 -15.15
CA ASN A 317 8.88 3.54 -15.11
C ASN A 317 8.45 2.09 -15.30
N VAL A 318 8.94 1.45 -16.35
CA VAL A 318 8.73 0.02 -16.65
C VAL A 318 10.07 -0.70 -16.88
N ALA A 319 11.17 -0.09 -16.42
CA ALA A 319 12.52 -0.62 -16.62
C ALA A 319 12.75 -1.98 -15.94
N HIS A 320 13.77 -2.73 -16.37
CA HIS A 320 14.10 -4.04 -15.80
C HIS A 320 12.89 -5.00 -15.77
N ASN A 321 12.35 -5.28 -16.95
CA ASN A 321 11.26 -6.22 -17.20
C ASN A 321 11.58 -7.06 -18.45
N GLN A 322 10.62 -7.83 -18.94
CA GLN A 322 10.71 -8.70 -20.13
C GLN A 322 9.81 -8.18 -21.28
N LEU A 323 9.58 -6.86 -21.35
CA LEU A 323 8.72 -6.25 -22.37
C LEU A 323 9.37 -6.31 -23.76
N THR A 324 8.55 -6.55 -24.78
CA THR A 324 8.96 -6.80 -26.17
C THR A 324 8.22 -5.91 -27.17
N GLY A 325 8.65 -5.97 -28.44
CA GLY A 325 8.07 -5.21 -29.55
C GLY A 325 8.55 -3.76 -29.59
N ASP A 326 7.81 -2.91 -30.28
CA ASP A 326 8.18 -1.50 -30.46
C ASP A 326 7.52 -0.60 -29.41
N LEU A 327 8.23 0.47 -29.01
CA LEU A 327 7.65 1.49 -28.11
C LEU A 327 6.51 2.23 -28.83
N PRO A 328 5.28 2.28 -28.27
CA PRO A 328 4.16 2.95 -28.94
C PRO A 328 4.35 4.46 -29.11
N ASP A 329 4.26 4.95 -30.35
CA ASP A 329 4.38 6.37 -30.72
C ASP A 329 3.48 7.33 -29.91
N LEU A 330 2.34 6.85 -29.42
CA LEU A 330 1.39 7.64 -28.62
C LEU A 330 1.97 8.05 -27.26
N LEU A 331 2.90 7.28 -26.67
CA LEU A 331 3.53 7.61 -25.39
C LEU A 331 4.42 8.86 -25.47
N CYS A 332 4.94 9.12 -26.65
CA CYS A 332 5.89 10.19 -26.90
C CYS A 332 5.19 11.57 -26.90
N ASP A 333 3.86 11.57 -27.12
CA ASP A 333 2.96 12.72 -27.03
C ASP A 333 2.47 13.03 -25.60
N LEU A 334 2.86 12.25 -24.59
CA LEU A 334 2.60 12.55 -23.17
C LEU A 334 3.23 13.90 -22.78
N ARG A 335 2.38 14.89 -22.52
CA ARG A 335 2.82 16.28 -22.33
C ARG A 335 3.40 16.56 -20.94
N ARG A 336 2.92 15.85 -19.92
CA ARG A 336 3.36 16.04 -18.52
C ARG A 336 4.57 15.21 -18.13
N ILE A 337 4.97 14.22 -18.95
CA ILE A 337 6.04 13.29 -18.58
C ILE A 337 7.38 14.00 -18.32
N THR A 338 7.94 13.77 -17.13
CA THR A 338 9.25 14.25 -16.66
C THR A 338 10.27 13.13 -16.54
N ASN A 339 9.82 11.88 -16.41
CA ASN A 339 10.66 10.69 -16.46
C ASN A 339 9.88 9.51 -17.10
N LEU A 340 10.38 9.01 -18.21
CA LEU A 340 9.95 7.78 -18.87
C LEU A 340 11.16 6.85 -18.96
N SER A 341 11.22 5.80 -18.14
CA SER A 341 12.22 4.75 -18.31
C SER A 341 11.57 3.45 -18.76
N VAL A 342 12.09 2.93 -19.87
CA VAL A 342 11.77 1.61 -20.42
C VAL A 342 13.05 0.77 -20.55
N ALA A 343 14.11 1.16 -19.84
CA ALA A 343 15.44 0.55 -19.92
C ALA A 343 15.46 -0.92 -19.48
N PHE A 344 16.48 -1.67 -19.91
CA PHE A 344 16.69 -3.07 -19.53
C PHE A 344 15.49 -3.99 -19.80
N ASN A 345 14.84 -3.80 -20.95
CA ASN A 345 13.79 -4.65 -21.52
C ASN A 345 14.31 -5.32 -22.82
N PHE A 346 13.40 -5.80 -23.68
CA PHE A 346 13.69 -6.40 -24.98
C PHE A 346 12.92 -5.66 -26.11
N PHE A 347 12.76 -4.33 -25.99
CA PHE A 347 12.12 -3.55 -27.05
C PHE A 347 12.97 -3.60 -28.34
N SER A 348 12.34 -3.94 -29.46
CA SER A 348 12.94 -4.08 -30.80
C SER A 348 13.09 -2.76 -31.56
N GLY A 349 12.26 -1.77 -31.22
CA GLY A 349 12.14 -0.56 -32.02
C GLY A 349 11.52 0.63 -31.29
N ILE A 350 11.76 1.80 -31.88
CA ILE A 350 11.21 3.10 -31.52
C ILE A 350 11.17 3.95 -32.78
N SER A 351 10.10 4.73 -33.02
CA SER A 351 10.08 5.60 -34.20
C SER A 351 11.06 6.76 -34.07
N GLN A 352 11.57 7.23 -35.21
CA GLN A 352 12.44 8.41 -35.25
C GLN A 352 11.75 9.69 -34.73
N ARG A 353 10.42 9.76 -34.76
CA ARG A 353 9.67 10.87 -34.16
C ARG A 353 9.75 10.77 -32.65
N CYS A 354 9.38 9.61 -32.11
CA CYS A 354 9.37 9.35 -30.68
C CYS A 354 10.73 9.60 -30.06
N ASP A 355 11.78 9.02 -30.64
CA ASP A 355 13.17 9.15 -30.19
C ASP A 355 13.63 10.61 -30.13
N ARG A 356 13.40 11.39 -31.20
CA ARG A 356 13.72 12.82 -31.23
C ARG A 356 12.91 13.61 -30.20
N GLN A 357 11.62 13.32 -30.07
CA GLN A 357 10.69 14.06 -29.21
C GLN A 357 10.94 13.80 -27.71
N LEU A 358 11.28 12.58 -27.33
CA LEU A 358 11.62 12.20 -25.96
C LEU A 358 13.07 12.53 -25.60
N GLY A 359 14.02 12.24 -26.50
CA GLY A 359 15.44 12.53 -26.31
C GLY A 359 15.75 14.02 -26.17
N SER A 360 15.12 14.88 -27.00
CA SER A 360 15.30 16.35 -26.89
C SER A 360 14.75 16.97 -25.60
N ARG A 361 13.88 16.26 -24.87
CA ARG A 361 13.37 16.67 -23.56
C ARG A 361 14.28 16.24 -22.40
N GLY A 362 15.19 15.28 -22.63
CA GLY A 362 16.05 14.72 -21.57
C GLY A 362 15.31 13.90 -20.50
N VAL A 363 14.08 13.46 -20.79
CA VAL A 363 13.17 12.77 -19.84
C VAL A 363 13.13 11.26 -20.02
N PHE A 364 14.02 10.68 -20.84
CA PHE A 364 13.80 9.37 -21.44
C PHE A 364 15.01 8.46 -21.38
N ASP A 365 14.80 7.26 -20.83
CA ASP A 365 15.81 6.21 -20.72
C ASP A 365 15.36 4.95 -21.46
N PHE A 366 16.23 4.53 -22.39
CA PHE A 366 16.04 3.39 -23.31
C PHE A 366 17.27 2.46 -23.34
N VAL A 367 18.19 2.61 -22.38
CA VAL A 367 19.42 1.79 -22.28
C VAL A 367 19.05 0.31 -22.10
N GLY A 368 19.88 -0.61 -22.60
CA GLY A 368 19.71 -2.05 -22.37
C GLY A 368 18.47 -2.66 -23.04
N ASN A 369 18.10 -2.17 -24.22
CA ASN A 369 17.07 -2.76 -25.09
C ASN A 369 17.70 -3.46 -26.30
N CYS A 370 16.89 -3.82 -27.30
CA CYS A 370 17.28 -4.62 -28.47
C CYS A 370 17.06 -3.89 -29.80
N VAL A 371 17.37 -2.59 -29.87
CA VAL A 371 17.21 -1.78 -31.11
C VAL A 371 18.47 -1.84 -31.99
N PRO A 372 18.41 -2.39 -33.21
CA PRO A 372 19.56 -2.46 -34.10
C PRO A 372 20.14 -1.07 -34.44
N GLY A 373 21.46 -0.91 -34.30
CA GLY A 373 22.17 0.32 -34.65
C GLY A 373 21.97 1.49 -33.69
N ARG A 374 21.36 1.29 -32.52
CA ARG A 374 21.29 2.27 -31.43
C ARG A 374 22.41 2.02 -30.40
N ASP A 375 22.89 3.08 -29.76
CA ASP A 375 23.88 2.98 -28.69
C ASP A 375 23.31 2.38 -27.39
N MET A 376 24.21 1.82 -26.57
CA MET A 376 23.92 1.31 -25.21
C MET A 376 22.77 0.27 -25.18
N GLN A 377 22.69 -0.57 -26.21
CA GLN A 377 21.75 -1.70 -26.30
C GLN A 377 22.41 -2.98 -25.75
N ARG A 378 21.62 -4.03 -25.53
CA ARG A 378 22.13 -5.35 -25.10
C ARG A 378 23.03 -5.97 -26.18
N PRO A 379 24.08 -6.72 -25.79
CA PRO A 379 24.92 -7.44 -26.73
C PRO A 379 24.24 -8.73 -27.23
N PRO A 380 24.53 -9.20 -28.45
CA PRO A 380 24.22 -10.57 -28.85
C PRO A 380 24.90 -11.59 -27.91
N PRO A 381 24.25 -12.72 -27.57
CA PRO A 381 22.98 -13.20 -28.11
C PRO A 381 21.73 -12.79 -27.31
N GLU A 382 21.81 -11.86 -26.35
CA GLU A 382 20.66 -11.51 -25.47
C GLU A 382 19.43 -10.99 -26.22
N CYS A 383 19.59 -10.50 -27.45
CA CYS A 383 18.51 -10.03 -28.32
C CYS A 383 18.11 -11.02 -29.41
N ASP A 384 18.81 -12.15 -29.53
CA ASP A 384 18.53 -13.18 -30.54
C ASP A 384 17.50 -14.20 -30.02
N ASP A 385 17.52 -14.49 -28.70
CA ASP A 385 16.57 -15.36 -28.02
C ASP A 385 15.53 -14.53 -27.22
N PHE A 386 14.35 -14.29 -27.80
CA PHE A 386 13.26 -13.58 -27.11
C PHE A 386 12.64 -14.46 -26.00
N PRO A 387 12.69 -14.08 -24.71
CA PRO A 387 12.16 -14.91 -23.60
C PRO A 387 10.62 -14.98 -23.53
N GLY A 388 9.90 -14.53 -24.58
CA GLY A 388 8.44 -14.35 -24.60
C GLY A 388 7.65 -15.19 -25.61
N GLU A 389 8.28 -15.90 -26.56
CA GLU A 389 7.52 -16.66 -27.59
C GLU A 389 6.77 -17.89 -27.05
N GLY A 390 7.07 -18.33 -25.83
CA GLY A 390 6.45 -19.52 -25.22
C GLY A 390 5.04 -19.34 -24.66
N GLY A 391 4.45 -18.14 -24.67
CA GLY A 391 3.20 -17.84 -23.97
C GLY A 391 2.18 -17.04 -24.80
N LEU A 392 1.10 -17.69 -25.24
CA LEU A 392 -0.02 -17.03 -25.94
C LEU A 392 -0.70 -15.90 -25.13
N SER A 393 -0.49 -15.85 -23.81
CA SER A 393 -1.19 -14.97 -22.86
C SER A 393 -1.01 -13.47 -23.09
N CYS A 394 0.06 -13.03 -23.77
CA CYS A 394 0.28 -11.62 -24.14
C CYS A 394 0.26 -11.36 -25.65
N LEU A 395 -0.25 -12.32 -26.45
CA LEU A 395 -0.46 -12.08 -27.88
C LEU A 395 -1.62 -11.12 -28.11
N ARG A 396 -1.28 -9.94 -28.60
CA ARG A 396 -2.26 -9.00 -29.12
C ARG A 396 -2.81 -9.55 -30.43
N ILE A 397 -4.07 -10.00 -30.44
CA ILE A 397 -4.82 -10.10 -31.70
C ILE A 397 -4.87 -8.66 -32.25
N PRO A 398 -4.39 -8.39 -33.49
CA PRO A 398 -4.36 -7.02 -34.00
C PRO A 398 -5.77 -6.47 -34.25
N GLY A 399 -6.35 -5.85 -33.23
CA GLY A 399 -7.52 -4.99 -33.38
C GLY A 399 -7.22 -3.88 -34.39
N ALA A 400 -8.17 -3.57 -35.26
CA ALA A 400 -7.90 -2.79 -36.48
C ALA A 400 -7.42 -1.33 -36.26
N ARG A 401 -7.44 -0.83 -35.01
CA ARG A 401 -6.90 0.48 -34.61
C ARG A 401 -6.35 0.41 -33.17
N PRO A 402 -5.30 1.17 -32.82
CA PRO A 402 -5.03 1.45 -31.40
C PRO A 402 -6.23 2.19 -30.82
N VAL A 403 -6.72 1.74 -29.66
CA VAL A 403 -7.83 2.39 -28.95
C VAL A 403 -7.43 3.82 -28.62
N GLY A 404 -8.10 4.79 -29.25
CA GLY A 404 -7.88 6.20 -28.98
C GLY A 404 -8.50 6.59 -27.65
N CYS A 405 -7.94 7.58 -26.97
CA CYS A 405 -8.41 8.03 -25.65
C CYS A 405 -9.85 8.59 -25.62
N GLY A 406 -10.53 8.67 -26.76
CA GLY A 406 -11.95 9.06 -26.88
C GLY A 406 -12.94 7.91 -27.11
N ASP A 407 -12.49 6.70 -27.46
CA ASP A 407 -13.38 5.59 -27.87
C ASP A 407 -13.92 4.77 -26.68
N ALA A 408 -13.43 5.02 -25.45
CA ALA A 408 -13.75 4.24 -24.25
C ALA A 408 -15.05 4.66 -23.53
N ALA A 409 -16.01 5.26 -24.25
CA ALA A 409 -17.37 5.46 -23.73
C ALA A 409 -18.15 4.14 -23.79
N VAL A 410 -17.84 3.20 -22.87
CA VAL A 410 -18.50 1.89 -22.78
C VAL A 410 -19.96 2.07 -22.32
N SER A 411 -20.86 2.28 -23.28
CA SER A 411 -22.30 2.34 -23.02
C SER A 411 -22.86 0.92 -22.81
N VAL A 412 -22.90 0.46 -21.57
CA VAL A 412 -23.62 -0.79 -21.21
C VAL A 412 -25.12 -0.53 -21.23
N GLY A 413 -25.72 -0.61 -22.41
CA GLY A 413 -27.16 -0.52 -22.60
C GLY A 413 -27.86 -1.82 -22.19
N VAL A 414 -28.55 -1.82 -21.04
CA VAL A 414 -29.44 -2.93 -20.66
C VAL A 414 -30.70 -2.89 -21.53
N GLY A 415 -30.63 -3.55 -22.69
CA GLY A 415 -31.75 -3.66 -23.62
C GLY A 415 -32.83 -4.62 -23.11
N VAL A 416 -33.82 -4.10 -22.38
CA VAL A 416 -35.04 -4.85 -22.05
C VAL A 416 -35.91 -4.95 -23.30
N GLY A 417 -35.64 -5.96 -24.13
CA GLY A 417 -36.39 -6.23 -25.36
C GLY A 417 -37.80 -6.77 -25.07
N VAL A 418 -38.80 -5.89 -25.02
CA VAL A 418 -40.22 -6.29 -25.05
C VAL A 418 -40.58 -6.67 -26.49
N GLY A 419 -40.38 -7.95 -26.83
CA GLY A 419 -40.70 -8.50 -28.15
C GLY A 419 -42.21 -8.67 -28.37
N VAL A 420 -42.82 -7.79 -29.17
CA VAL A 420 -44.18 -8.01 -29.71
C VAL A 420 -44.07 -8.95 -30.92
N GLY A 421 -44.29 -10.24 -30.70
CA GLY A 421 -44.26 -11.25 -31.75
C GLY A 421 -45.58 -11.32 -32.53
N VAL A 422 -45.52 -11.06 -33.85
CA VAL A 422 -46.62 -11.37 -34.78
C VAL A 422 -46.49 -12.85 -35.19
N GLY A 423 -47.51 -13.66 -34.90
CA GLY A 423 -47.44 -15.11 -35.08
C GLY A 423 -48.18 -15.64 -36.33
N VAL A 424 -47.48 -16.44 -37.13
CA VAL A 424 -47.99 -17.47 -38.07
C VAL A 424 -46.84 -18.49 -38.24
N GLY A 425 -46.98 -19.81 -38.16
CA GLY A 425 -48.07 -20.71 -37.74
C GLY A 425 -47.67 -22.15 -38.12
N GLY A 426 -47.79 -23.14 -37.23
CA GLY A 426 -47.43 -24.54 -37.52
C GLY A 426 -47.13 -25.38 -36.27
N LEU A 427 -47.75 -26.55 -36.16
CA LEU A 427 -47.74 -27.45 -34.99
C LEU A 427 -46.70 -28.61 -35.16
N PRO A 428 -46.65 -29.67 -34.32
CA PRO A 428 -45.85 -29.71 -33.09
C PRO A 428 -45.01 -31.01 -32.94
N PHE A 429 -44.09 -31.12 -31.97
CA PHE A 429 -43.77 -32.40 -31.29
C PHE A 429 -42.84 -32.20 -30.05
N GLY A 430 -43.17 -32.87 -28.93
CA GLY A 430 -42.20 -33.34 -27.92
C GLY A 430 -41.69 -32.39 -26.81
N LEU A 431 -42.33 -32.43 -25.64
CA LEU A 431 -41.74 -32.09 -24.32
C LEU A 431 -41.08 -33.34 -23.69
N PRO A 432 -40.42 -33.27 -22.50
CA PRO A 432 -39.63 -32.22 -21.84
C PRO A 432 -38.16 -32.70 -21.64
N GLY A 433 -37.19 -32.02 -21.04
CA GLY A 433 -37.09 -30.74 -20.32
C GLY A 433 -35.79 -30.77 -19.49
N ALA A 434 -34.95 -29.74 -19.60
CA ALA A 434 -33.70 -29.61 -18.85
C ALA A 434 -33.52 -28.16 -18.39
N ALA A 435 -32.87 -27.96 -17.24
CA ALA A 435 -32.89 -26.69 -16.51
C ALA A 435 -32.15 -25.54 -17.22
N ALA A 436 -32.58 -24.31 -16.91
CA ALA A 436 -32.05 -23.09 -17.49
C ALA A 436 -30.61 -22.81 -17.02
N GLY A 437 -29.66 -22.87 -17.96
CA GLY A 437 -28.39 -22.15 -17.87
C GLY A 437 -28.51 -20.83 -18.60
N GLY A 438 -28.37 -19.70 -17.90
CA GLY A 438 -28.33 -18.38 -18.53
C GLY A 438 -27.04 -18.18 -19.30
N ALA A 439 -27.09 -18.27 -20.64
CA ALA A 439 -25.94 -17.97 -21.48
C ALA A 439 -25.79 -16.46 -21.68
N VAL A 440 -24.68 -15.89 -21.21
CA VAL A 440 -24.30 -14.51 -21.51
C VAL A 440 -23.60 -14.48 -22.86
N THR A 441 -24.32 -14.10 -23.92
CA THR A 441 -23.75 -13.86 -25.25
C THR A 441 -23.16 -12.46 -25.34
N VAL A 442 -21.83 -12.36 -25.19
CA VAL A 442 -21.10 -11.12 -25.53
C VAL A 442 -20.97 -11.04 -27.05
N THR A 443 -21.71 -10.13 -27.67
CA THR A 443 -21.49 -9.73 -29.07
C THR A 443 -20.57 -8.53 -29.10
N VAL A 444 -19.39 -8.70 -29.70
CA VAL A 444 -18.43 -7.61 -29.98
C VAL A 444 -18.56 -7.26 -31.47
N PRO A 445 -18.64 -5.97 -31.85
CA PRO A 445 -18.60 -5.54 -33.25
C PRO A 445 -17.19 -5.61 -33.87
#